data_AF-A0AAP6B3M4-F1
#
_entry.id   AF-A0AAP6B3M4-F1
#
_cell.length_a   1.000
_cell.length_b   1.000
_cell.length_c   1.000
_cell.angle_alpha   90.00
_cell.angle_beta   90.00
_cell.angle_gamma   90.00
#
_symmetry.space_group_name_H-M   'P 1'
#
loop_
_entity.id
_entity.type
_entity.pdbx_description
1 polymer ?
#
loop_
_entity_poly.entity_id
_entity_poly.type
_entity_poly.pdbx_seq_one_letter_code
_entity_poly.pdbx_strand_id
1 'polypeptide(L)'
;MRKINYQTLREIAKLATQGEWVAFISPGTDTYAVHTPGDERCGDIIKWPGFDDQKNAENNAEFIAAFNPEVVQALLDEREAQSKRIAGLEANLVALAAENSLARKAVQAFCDVVGDNTEVICEEVGRDGVLVILEAMKATGNMPATDAFLADVRAEVFNDLCAAFVRHAKVAGLDDADTVTFKEATEALLHCAEQLRAPE
;
A
#
# COMPACT_ATOMS: atom_id res chain seq x y z
N MET A 1 -3.64 -5.48 -16.95
CA MET A 1 -4.34 -4.17 -16.80
C MET A 1 -3.56 -3.10 -17.55
N ARG A 2 -4.22 -2.23 -18.33
CA ARG A 2 -3.54 -1.07 -18.91
C ARG A 2 -3.34 -0.02 -17.80
N LYS A 3 -2.16 0.60 -17.73
CA LYS A 3 -1.86 1.68 -16.77
C LYS A 3 -2.78 2.87 -17.07
N ILE A 4 -3.54 3.32 -16.07
CA ILE A 4 -4.44 4.47 -16.22
C ILE A 4 -3.58 5.73 -16.32
N ASN A 5 -3.77 6.52 -17.38
CA ASN A 5 -3.16 7.84 -17.49
C ASN A 5 -4.04 8.86 -16.76
N TYR A 6 -3.71 9.10 -15.49
CA TYR A 6 -4.46 10.00 -14.63
C TYR A 6 -4.42 11.47 -15.09
N GLN A 7 -3.34 11.89 -15.76
CA GLN A 7 -3.28 13.26 -16.29
C GLN A 7 -4.27 13.42 -17.43
N THR A 8 -4.29 12.45 -18.36
CA THR A 8 -5.28 12.43 -19.44
C THR A 8 -6.70 12.39 -18.88
N LEU A 9 -6.97 11.59 -17.85
CA LEU A 9 -8.29 11.52 -17.23
C LEU A 9 -8.69 12.86 -16.59
N ARG A 10 -7.75 13.54 -15.92
CA ARG A 10 -7.99 14.87 -15.34
C ARG A 10 -8.32 15.91 -16.41
N GLU A 11 -7.60 15.92 -17.52
CA GLU A 11 -7.88 16.86 -18.62
C GLU A 11 -9.23 16.57 -19.30
N ILE A 12 -9.59 15.30 -19.48
CA ILE A 12 -10.91 14.91 -19.98
C ILE A 12 -12.01 15.39 -19.01
N ALA A 13 -11.82 15.20 -17.70
CA ALA A 13 -12.79 15.64 -16.70
C ALA A 13 -12.98 17.17 -16.71
N LYS A 14 -11.91 17.96 -16.83
CA LYS A 14 -12.02 19.43 -16.92
C LYS A 14 -12.78 19.91 -18.16
N LEU A 15 -12.66 19.19 -19.28
CA LEU A 15 -13.31 19.54 -20.55
C LEU A 15 -14.79 19.13 -20.60
N ALA A 16 -15.20 18.21 -19.74
CA ALA A 16 -16.59 17.77 -19.65
C ALA A 16 -17.49 18.83 -18.98
N THR A 17 -18.81 18.67 -19.11
CA THR A 17 -19.79 19.54 -18.45
C THR A 17 -19.64 19.44 -16.93
N GLN A 18 -19.28 20.53 -16.28
CA GLN A 18 -19.13 20.58 -14.81
C GLN A 18 -20.49 20.64 -14.10
N GLY A 19 -20.51 20.39 -12.80
CA GLY A 19 -21.71 20.38 -11.98
C GLY A 19 -22.36 19.01 -11.80
N GLU A 20 -23.49 18.99 -11.09
CA GLU A 20 -24.28 17.79 -10.82
C GLU A 20 -24.83 17.18 -12.11
N TRP A 21 -24.68 15.86 -12.21
CA TRP A 21 -25.27 15.06 -13.27
C TRP A 21 -26.34 14.16 -12.65
N VAL A 22 -27.44 13.96 -13.38
CA VAL A 22 -28.60 13.17 -12.92
C VAL A 22 -28.93 12.12 -13.96
N ALA A 23 -29.32 10.94 -13.50
CA ALA A 23 -29.81 9.88 -14.36
C ALA A 23 -31.27 10.15 -14.77
N PHE A 24 -31.53 10.07 -16.06
CA PHE A 24 -32.87 10.11 -16.64
C PHE A 24 -33.31 8.70 -17.03
N ILE A 25 -34.34 8.19 -16.34
CA ILE A 25 -34.83 6.82 -16.47
C ILE A 25 -36.29 6.87 -16.96
N SER A 26 -36.53 6.43 -18.19
CA SER A 26 -37.87 6.34 -18.78
C SER A 26 -38.07 4.97 -19.43
N PRO A 27 -38.59 3.99 -18.67
CA PRO A 27 -38.85 2.64 -19.18
C PRO A 27 -39.91 2.63 -20.29
N GLY A 28 -40.88 3.54 -20.25
CA GLY A 28 -41.94 3.61 -21.27
C GLY A 28 -41.46 4.04 -22.66
N THR A 29 -40.27 4.63 -22.75
CA THR A 29 -39.64 5.06 -24.02
C THR A 29 -38.28 4.40 -24.26
N ASP A 30 -37.93 3.36 -23.48
CA ASP A 30 -36.61 2.71 -23.48
C ASP A 30 -35.47 3.74 -23.52
N THR A 31 -35.53 4.71 -22.61
CA THR A 31 -34.58 5.83 -22.56
C THR A 31 -33.93 5.89 -21.20
N TYR A 32 -32.63 5.61 -21.20
CA TYR A 32 -31.76 5.66 -20.04
C TYR A 32 -30.57 6.56 -20.41
N ALA A 33 -30.36 7.61 -19.64
CA ALA A 33 -29.42 8.65 -20.02
C ALA A 33 -28.94 9.47 -18.83
N VAL A 34 -27.99 10.38 -19.08
CA VAL A 34 -27.49 11.33 -18.09
C VAL A 34 -27.72 12.75 -18.61
N HIS A 35 -28.15 13.64 -17.72
CA HIS A 35 -28.39 15.06 -18.00
C HIS A 35 -28.03 15.93 -16.80
N THR A 36 -28.15 17.25 -16.94
CA THR A 36 -28.01 18.19 -15.81
C THR A 36 -29.39 18.57 -15.24
N PRO A 37 -29.53 18.88 -13.94
CA PRO A 37 -30.82 19.18 -13.31
C PRO A 37 -31.64 20.28 -13.99
N GLY A 38 -31.00 21.23 -14.67
CA GLY A 38 -31.66 22.34 -15.37
C GLY A 38 -32.07 22.04 -16.81
N ASP A 39 -31.79 20.84 -17.32
CA ASP A 39 -32.13 20.44 -18.68
C ASP A 39 -33.53 19.81 -18.73
N GLU A 40 -34.51 20.60 -19.15
CA GLU A 40 -35.90 20.16 -19.38
C GLU A 40 -36.13 19.58 -20.79
N ARG A 41 -35.09 19.51 -21.64
CA ARG A 41 -35.25 19.17 -23.05
C ARG A 41 -34.63 17.82 -23.35
N CYS A 42 -35.38 16.95 -24.02
CA CYS A 42 -34.90 15.68 -24.58
C CYS A 42 -33.82 15.82 -25.69
N GLY A 43 -33.15 16.98 -25.80
CA GLY A 43 -32.22 17.33 -26.86
C GLY A 43 -30.75 17.11 -26.49
N ASP A 44 -30.35 17.40 -25.25
CA ASP A 44 -28.96 17.24 -24.76
C ASP A 44 -28.79 15.96 -23.91
N ILE A 45 -29.74 15.03 -24.06
CA ILE A 45 -29.75 13.72 -23.42
C ILE A 45 -28.80 12.78 -24.17
N ILE A 46 -27.77 12.25 -23.49
CA ILE A 46 -26.99 11.11 -24.01
C ILE A 46 -27.85 9.84 -23.87
N LYS A 47 -28.78 9.63 -24.80
CA LYS A 47 -29.57 8.39 -24.86
C LYS A 47 -28.65 7.25 -25.25
N TRP A 48 -28.42 6.35 -24.30
CA TRP A 48 -27.53 5.22 -24.51
C TRP A 48 -28.31 3.91 -24.44
N PRO A 49 -28.27 3.07 -25.48
CA PRO A 49 -28.92 1.76 -25.46
C PRO A 49 -28.22 0.74 -24.51
N GLY A 50 -27.30 1.20 -23.66
CA GLY A 50 -26.42 0.34 -22.88
C GLY A 50 -25.40 -0.41 -23.74
N PHE A 51 -24.71 -1.35 -23.12
CA PHE A 51 -23.71 -2.21 -23.79
C PHE A 51 -24.21 -3.65 -24.00
N ASP A 52 -25.38 -3.96 -23.45
CA ASP A 52 -25.83 -5.30 -23.10
C ASP A 52 -27.33 -5.50 -23.38
N ASP A 53 -27.80 -4.95 -24.50
CA ASP A 53 -29.22 -4.93 -24.90
C ASP A 53 -30.11 -4.31 -23.81
N GLN A 54 -29.67 -3.19 -23.25
CA GLN A 54 -30.34 -2.39 -22.20
C GLN A 54 -30.56 -3.07 -20.84
N LYS A 55 -30.03 -4.28 -20.61
CA LYS A 55 -30.26 -5.01 -19.34
C LYS A 55 -29.77 -4.23 -18.11
N ASN A 56 -28.69 -3.46 -18.23
CA ASN A 56 -28.15 -2.62 -17.16
C ASN A 56 -28.23 -1.12 -17.48
N ALA A 57 -29.08 -0.70 -18.41
CA ALA A 57 -29.08 0.68 -18.89
C ALA A 57 -29.38 1.70 -17.77
N GLU A 58 -30.30 1.38 -16.86
CA GLU A 58 -30.59 2.19 -15.67
C GLU A 58 -29.37 2.31 -14.74
N ASN A 59 -28.80 1.18 -14.30
CA ASN A 59 -27.62 1.16 -13.45
C ASN A 59 -26.42 1.92 -14.07
N ASN A 60 -26.24 1.81 -15.39
CA ASN A 60 -25.16 2.49 -16.09
C ASN A 60 -25.38 4.02 -16.11
N ALA A 61 -26.61 4.47 -16.33
CA ALA A 61 -26.95 5.88 -16.28
C ALA A 61 -26.74 6.46 -14.87
N GLU A 62 -27.20 5.76 -13.83
CA GLU A 62 -26.95 6.14 -12.43
C GLU A 62 -25.46 6.19 -12.10
N PHE A 63 -24.70 5.18 -12.53
CA PHE A 63 -23.25 5.14 -12.31
C PHE A 63 -22.54 6.32 -12.97
N ILE A 64 -22.84 6.63 -14.23
CA ILE A 64 -22.20 7.74 -14.95
C ILE A 64 -22.60 9.09 -14.34
N ALA A 65 -23.86 9.25 -13.93
CA ALA A 65 -24.33 10.45 -13.26
C ALA A 65 -23.62 10.66 -11.91
N ALA A 66 -23.48 9.60 -11.11
CA ALA A 66 -22.76 9.66 -9.84
C ALA A 66 -21.24 9.88 -10.03
N PHE A 67 -20.66 9.38 -11.12
CA PHE A 67 -19.24 9.52 -11.46
C PHE A 67 -18.99 10.71 -12.41
N ASN A 68 -19.61 11.85 -12.10
CA ASN A 68 -19.48 13.08 -12.87
C ASN A 68 -18.05 13.65 -12.83
N PRO A 69 -17.74 14.66 -13.66
CA PRO A 69 -16.39 15.23 -13.72
C PRO A 69 -15.88 15.84 -12.41
N GLU A 70 -16.75 16.36 -11.56
CA GLU A 70 -16.37 16.90 -10.25
C GLU A 70 -15.89 15.79 -9.30
N VAL A 71 -16.65 14.68 -9.23
CA VAL A 71 -16.28 13.50 -8.43
C VAL A 71 -14.98 12.89 -8.93
N VAL A 72 -14.80 12.77 -10.25
CA VAL A 72 -13.54 12.27 -10.84
C VAL A 72 -12.36 13.13 -10.41
N GLN A 73 -12.49 14.46 -10.47
CA GLN A 73 -11.42 15.37 -10.08
C GLN A 73 -11.10 15.25 -8.58
N ALA A 74 -12.12 15.20 -7.73
CA ALA A 74 -11.95 15.03 -6.28
C ALA A 74 -11.23 13.72 -5.93
N LEU A 75 -11.61 12.60 -6.56
CA LEU A 75 -10.94 11.31 -6.37
C LEU A 75 -9.48 11.34 -6.85
N LEU A 76 -9.20 12.03 -7.95
CA LEU A 76 -7.83 12.20 -8.44
C LEU A 76 -6.98 13.05 -7.51
N ASP A 77 -7.55 14.10 -6.91
CA ASP A 77 -6.90 14.94 -5.89
C ASP A 77 -6.60 14.15 -4.62
N GLU A 78 -7.59 13.40 -4.11
CA GLU A 78 -7.41 12.54 -2.94
C GLU A 78 -6.30 11.51 -3.17
N ARG A 79 -6.33 10.84 -4.32
CA ARG A 79 -5.31 9.85 -4.69
C ARG A 79 -3.92 10.49 -4.75
N GLU A 80 -3.78 11.67 -5.34
CA GLU A 80 -2.50 12.37 -5.40
C GLU A 80 -2.01 12.77 -4.00
N ALA A 81 -2.89 13.24 -3.14
CA ALA A 81 -2.57 13.59 -1.75
C ALA A 81 -2.11 12.35 -0.95
N GLN A 82 -2.82 11.22 -1.11
CA GLN A 82 -2.44 9.94 -0.50
C GLN A 82 -1.07 9.47 -1.02
N SER A 83 -0.81 9.53 -2.33
CA SER A 83 0.51 9.18 -2.89
C SER A 83 1.64 10.05 -2.32
N LYS A 84 1.43 11.37 -2.16
CA LYS A 84 2.41 12.27 -1.54
C LYS A 84 2.66 11.91 -0.07
N ARG A 85 1.60 11.58 0.67
CA ARG A 85 1.70 11.17 2.08
C ARG A 85 2.51 9.88 2.23
N ILE A 86 2.26 8.87 1.38
CA ILE A 86 3.01 7.61 1.38
C ILE A 86 4.49 7.86 1.13
N ALA A 87 4.84 8.62 0.09
CA ALA A 87 6.23 8.97 -0.20
C ALA A 87 6.92 9.69 0.98
N GLY A 88 6.19 10.56 1.68
CA GLY A 88 6.70 11.21 2.89
C GLY A 88 6.94 10.25 4.05
N LEU A 89 6.05 9.27 4.26
CA LEU A 89 6.23 8.23 5.27
C LEU A 89 7.41 7.31 4.94
N GLU A 90 7.58 6.92 3.68
CA GLU A 90 8.71 6.12 3.21
C GLU A 90 10.05 6.83 3.45
N ALA A 91 10.12 8.12 3.11
CA ALA A 91 11.31 8.94 3.37
C ALA A 91 11.64 9.03 4.88
N ASN A 92 10.62 9.23 5.72
CA ASN A 92 10.79 9.25 7.18
C ASN A 92 11.25 7.89 7.72
N LEU A 93 10.74 6.79 7.19
CA LEU A 93 11.15 5.43 7.58
C LEU A 93 12.63 5.21 7.25
N VAL A 94 13.07 5.59 6.05
CA VAL A 94 14.49 5.49 5.65
C VAL A 94 15.39 6.33 6.57
N ALA A 95 14.99 7.56 6.88
CA ALA A 95 15.74 8.43 7.80
C ALA A 95 15.84 7.82 9.20
N LEU A 96 14.73 7.34 9.75
CA LEU A 96 14.67 6.72 11.07
C LEU A 96 15.49 5.41 11.13
N ALA A 97 15.48 4.62 10.05
CA ALA A 97 16.31 3.42 9.95
C ALA A 97 17.81 3.75 9.94
N ALA A 98 18.21 4.82 9.23
CA ALA A 98 19.59 5.29 9.22
C ALA A 98 20.03 5.81 10.60
N GLU A 99 19.19 6.61 11.25
CA GLU A 99 19.43 7.13 12.61
C GLU A 99 19.57 5.99 13.63
N ASN A 100 18.65 5.01 13.61
CA ASN A 100 18.72 3.83 14.46
C ASN A 100 20.00 3.00 14.23
N SER A 101 20.44 2.87 12.97
CA SER A 101 21.70 2.19 12.64
C SER A 101 22.92 2.91 13.21
N LEU A 102 22.93 4.25 13.12
CA LEU A 102 24.00 5.08 13.68
C LEU A 102 24.01 5.00 15.22
N ALA A 103 22.84 5.11 15.85
CA ALA A 103 22.69 4.97 17.30
C ALA A 103 23.20 3.60 17.78
N ARG A 104 22.86 2.51 17.06
CA ARG A 104 23.39 1.17 17.34
C ARG A 104 24.91 1.11 17.26
N LYS A 105 25.52 1.69 16.22
CA LYS A 105 26.98 1.72 16.07
C LYS A 105 27.65 2.55 17.17
N ALA A 106 27.06 3.68 17.56
CA ALA A 106 27.59 4.52 18.63
C ALA A 106 27.55 3.78 19.98
N VAL A 107 26.44 3.09 20.28
CA VAL A 107 26.33 2.25 21.48
C VAL A 107 27.36 1.12 21.45
N GLN A 108 27.57 0.46 20.31
CA GLN A 108 28.58 -0.60 20.20
C GLN A 108 30.00 -0.06 20.45
N ALA A 109 30.38 1.05 19.79
CA ALA A 109 31.70 1.65 19.99
C ALA A 109 31.92 2.08 21.45
N PHE A 110 30.88 2.58 22.11
CA PHE A 110 30.93 2.91 23.54
C PHE A 110 31.09 1.65 24.41
N CYS A 111 30.35 0.57 24.12
CA CYS A 111 30.52 -0.72 24.78
C CYS A 111 31.93 -1.29 24.63
N ASP A 112 32.53 -1.18 23.44
CA ASP A 112 33.89 -1.65 23.16
C ASP A 112 34.91 -0.88 24.03
N VAL A 113 34.81 0.45 24.08
CA VAL A 113 35.71 1.30 24.91
C VAL A 113 35.56 1.00 26.41
N VAL A 114 34.33 0.82 26.91
CA VAL A 114 34.12 0.45 28.33
C VAL A 114 34.68 -0.95 28.60
N GLY A 115 34.49 -1.89 27.66
CA GLY A 115 35.07 -3.23 27.70
C GLY A 115 36.59 -3.20 27.81
N ASP A 116 37.26 -2.47 26.91
CA ASP A 116 38.72 -2.35 26.88
C ASP A 116 39.28 -1.67 28.14
N ASN A 117 38.53 -0.71 28.72
CA ASN A 117 38.92 -0.01 29.94
C ASN A 117 38.44 -0.69 31.23
N THR A 118 37.90 -1.91 31.16
CA THR A 118 37.27 -2.60 32.30
C THR A 118 38.22 -2.77 33.50
N GLU A 119 39.52 -2.97 33.27
CA GLU A 119 40.52 -3.06 34.37
C GLU A 119 40.70 -1.72 35.10
N VAL A 120 40.80 -0.61 34.37
CA VAL A 120 40.91 0.74 34.95
C VAL A 120 39.62 1.12 35.67
N ILE A 121 38.46 0.76 35.10
CA ILE A 121 37.16 1.00 35.73
C ILE A 121 36.98 0.09 36.97
N CYS A 122 37.47 -1.15 36.94
CA CYS A 122 37.47 -2.05 38.10
C CYS A 122 38.25 -1.47 39.28
N GLU A 123 39.32 -0.70 39.05
CA GLU A 123 40.08 -0.02 40.11
C GLU A 123 39.27 1.10 40.79
N GLU A 124 38.40 1.80 40.04
CA GLU A 124 37.61 2.94 40.55
C GLU A 124 36.25 2.55 41.15
N VAL A 125 35.52 1.61 40.53
CA VAL A 125 34.15 1.22 40.96
C VAL A 125 34.04 -0.23 41.45
N GLY A 126 35.13 -1.01 41.42
CA GLY A 126 35.13 -2.42 41.81
C GLY A 126 34.44 -3.34 40.78
N ARG A 127 34.70 -4.65 40.88
CA ARG A 127 34.13 -5.67 39.98
C ARG A 127 32.61 -5.68 39.93
N ASP A 128 31.96 -5.50 41.07
CA ASP A 128 30.48 -5.49 41.15
C ASP A 128 29.90 -4.23 40.49
N GLY A 129 30.58 -3.08 40.62
CA GLY A 129 30.19 -1.83 39.93
C GLY A 129 30.31 -1.96 38.41
N VAL A 130 31.37 -2.60 37.92
CA VAL A 130 31.56 -2.92 36.49
C VAL A 130 30.46 -3.83 35.96
N LEU A 131 30.06 -4.85 36.72
CA LEU A 131 29.02 -5.79 36.31
C LEU A 131 27.66 -5.07 36.14
N VAL A 132 27.31 -4.18 37.06
CA VAL A 132 26.08 -3.37 37.00
C VAL A 132 26.09 -2.43 35.79
N ILE A 133 27.22 -1.80 35.50
CA ILE A 133 27.37 -0.93 34.32
C ILE A 133 27.22 -1.75 33.03
N LEU A 134 27.87 -2.91 32.93
CA LEU A 134 27.76 -3.80 31.78
C LEU A 134 26.32 -4.29 31.55
N GLU A 135 25.59 -4.66 32.60
CA GLU A 135 24.19 -5.08 32.50
C GLU A 135 23.27 -3.94 32.05
N ALA A 136 23.44 -2.74 32.63
CA ALA A 136 22.68 -1.56 32.24
C ALA A 136 22.96 -1.15 30.78
N MET A 137 24.22 -1.24 30.34
CA MET A 137 24.61 -0.96 28.95
C MET A 137 24.04 -1.99 27.97
N LYS A 138 24.05 -3.28 28.34
CA LYS A 138 23.45 -4.35 27.53
C LYS A 138 21.93 -4.18 27.39
N ALA A 139 21.26 -3.71 28.44
CA ALA A 139 19.85 -3.35 28.39
C ALA A 139 19.57 -2.13 27.50
N THR A 140 20.48 -1.16 27.46
CA THR A 140 20.31 0.08 26.68
C THR A 140 20.56 -0.14 25.18
N GLY A 141 21.47 -1.07 24.82
CA GLY A 141 21.72 -1.46 23.43
C GLY A 141 20.68 -2.46 22.86
N ASN A 142 19.92 -3.12 23.73
CA ASN A 142 18.83 -4.00 23.31
C ASN A 142 17.62 -3.15 22.96
N MET A 143 17.18 -3.17 21.69
CA MET A 143 16.02 -2.41 21.21
C MET A 143 14.87 -3.36 20.87
N PRO A 144 14.24 -4.00 21.87
CA PRO A 144 13.21 -5.00 21.64
C PRO A 144 11.98 -4.42 20.92
N ALA A 145 11.72 -3.11 21.05
CA ALA A 145 10.66 -2.44 20.30
C ALA A 145 10.97 -2.36 18.79
N THR A 146 12.22 -2.07 18.42
CA THR A 146 12.66 -2.06 17.01
C THR A 146 12.67 -3.47 16.43
N ASP A 147 13.13 -4.44 17.21
CA ASP A 147 13.15 -5.84 16.77
C ASP A 147 11.73 -6.42 16.67
N ALA A 148 10.82 -6.04 17.57
CA ALA A 148 9.40 -6.37 17.49
C ALA A 148 8.74 -5.74 16.25
N PHE A 149 8.98 -4.45 16.00
CA PHE A 149 8.47 -3.79 14.79
C PHE A 149 9.00 -4.44 13.50
N LEU A 150 10.29 -4.78 13.44
CA LEU A 150 10.86 -5.50 12.30
C LEU A 150 10.30 -6.92 12.16
N ALA A 151 9.99 -7.59 13.27
CA ALA A 151 9.33 -8.89 13.25
C ALA A 151 7.89 -8.78 12.73
N ASP A 152 7.16 -7.74 13.13
CA ASP A 152 5.79 -7.47 12.68
C ASP A 152 5.77 -7.16 11.17
N VAL A 153 6.67 -6.30 10.69
CA VAL A 153 6.81 -6.01 9.25
C VAL A 153 7.15 -7.27 8.45
N ARG A 154 8.06 -8.13 8.96
CA ARG A 154 8.38 -9.41 8.30
C ARG A 154 7.19 -10.37 8.30
N ALA A 155 6.44 -10.43 9.39
CA ALA A 155 5.26 -11.28 9.50
C ALA A 155 4.16 -10.81 8.53
N GLU A 156 3.96 -9.50 8.41
CA GLU A 156 3.00 -8.91 7.46
C GLU A 156 3.39 -9.22 6.01
N VAL A 157 4.65 -9.00 5.62
CA VAL A 157 5.16 -9.36 4.28
C VAL A 157 5.03 -10.87 4.01
N PHE A 158 5.28 -11.71 5.01
CA PHE A 158 5.10 -13.16 4.88
C PHE A 158 3.62 -13.53 4.69
N ASN A 159 2.71 -12.90 5.43
CA ASN A 159 1.27 -13.12 5.29
C ASN A 159 0.77 -12.68 3.91
N ASP A 160 1.24 -11.55 3.39
CA ASP A 160 0.94 -11.08 2.04
C ASP A 160 1.43 -12.06 0.97
N LEU A 161 2.63 -12.63 1.18
CA LEU A 161 3.20 -13.65 0.31
C LEU A 161 2.35 -14.93 0.33
N CYS A 162 1.95 -15.40 1.50
CA CYS A 162 1.04 -16.54 1.65
C CYS A 162 -0.29 -16.27 0.95
N ALA A 163 -0.86 -15.08 1.11
CA ALA A 163 -2.11 -14.70 0.45
C ALA A 163 -1.95 -14.68 -1.08
N ALA A 164 -0.82 -14.19 -1.60
CA ALA A 164 -0.51 -14.25 -3.03
C ALA A 164 -0.41 -15.69 -3.52
N PHE A 165 0.33 -16.56 -2.81
CA PHE A 165 0.47 -17.97 -3.16
C PHE A 165 -0.88 -18.69 -3.20
N VAL A 166 -1.73 -18.50 -2.18
CA VAL A 166 -3.08 -19.08 -2.12
C VAL A 166 -3.95 -18.61 -3.29
N ARG A 167 -3.86 -17.33 -3.68
CA ARG A 167 -4.55 -16.83 -4.88
C ARG A 167 -4.06 -17.53 -6.15
N HIS A 168 -2.75 -17.68 -6.32
CA HIS A 168 -2.16 -18.33 -7.49
C HIS A 168 -2.46 -19.83 -7.55
N ALA A 169 -2.46 -20.54 -6.42
CA ALA A 169 -2.85 -21.96 -6.33
C ALA A 169 -4.30 -22.16 -6.82
N LYS A 170 -5.23 -21.30 -6.40
CA LYS A 170 -6.62 -21.33 -6.86
C LYS A 170 -6.74 -21.07 -8.37
N VAL A 171 -5.96 -20.16 -8.93
CA VAL A 171 -5.92 -19.89 -10.38
C VAL A 171 -5.38 -21.10 -11.16
N ALA A 172 -4.42 -21.82 -10.58
CA ALA A 172 -3.85 -23.04 -11.16
C ALA A 172 -4.78 -24.26 -11.03
N GLY A 173 -5.92 -24.14 -10.33
CA GLY A 173 -6.87 -25.22 -10.11
C GLY A 173 -6.41 -26.25 -9.07
N LEU A 174 -5.45 -25.90 -8.22
CA LEU A 174 -4.94 -26.76 -7.16
C LEU A 174 -5.85 -26.70 -5.92
N ASP A 175 -6.10 -27.86 -5.31
CA ASP A 175 -6.82 -28.01 -4.04
C ASP A 175 -5.94 -28.59 -2.91
N ASP A 176 -6.50 -28.74 -1.71
CA ASP A 176 -5.77 -29.20 -0.52
C ASP A 176 -5.32 -30.68 -0.60
N ALA A 177 -5.83 -31.46 -1.57
CA ALA A 177 -5.42 -32.83 -1.83
C ALA A 177 -4.25 -32.92 -2.83
N ASP A 178 -3.94 -31.83 -3.54
CA ASP A 178 -2.86 -31.78 -4.50
C ASP A 178 -1.49 -31.63 -3.83
N THR A 179 -0.53 -32.46 -4.24
CA THR A 179 0.87 -32.37 -3.79
C THR A 179 1.75 -31.75 -4.86
N VAL A 180 2.48 -30.70 -4.52
CA VAL A 180 3.53 -30.13 -5.38
C VAL A 180 4.86 -30.86 -5.17
N THR A 181 5.68 -30.94 -6.21
CA THR A 181 7.04 -31.47 -6.09
C THR A 181 7.94 -30.48 -5.34
N PHE A 182 9.00 -31.01 -4.72
CA PHE A 182 10.01 -30.19 -4.06
C PHE A 182 10.62 -29.13 -4.99
N LYS A 183 10.73 -29.44 -6.29
CA LYS A 183 11.25 -28.53 -7.31
C LYS A 183 10.31 -27.34 -7.53
N GLU A 184 9.01 -27.59 -7.71
CA GLU A 184 8.00 -26.55 -7.91
C GLU A 184 7.87 -25.62 -6.70
N ALA A 185 7.92 -26.19 -5.48
CA ALA A 185 7.94 -25.39 -4.25
C ALA A 185 9.20 -24.51 -4.16
N THR A 186 10.35 -25.03 -4.56
CA THR A 186 11.63 -24.29 -4.55
C THR A 186 11.63 -23.16 -5.56
N GLU A 187 11.15 -23.40 -6.78
CA GLU A 187 11.05 -22.38 -7.84
C GLU A 187 10.07 -21.26 -7.46
N ALA A 188 8.94 -21.59 -6.84
CA ALA A 188 7.99 -20.60 -6.35
C ALA A 188 8.60 -19.69 -5.27
N LEU A 189 9.34 -20.27 -4.32
CA LEU A 189 10.04 -19.52 -3.28
C LEU A 189 11.17 -18.64 -3.85
N LEU A 190 11.92 -19.13 -4.84
CA LEU A 190 12.96 -18.34 -5.50
C LEU A 190 12.38 -17.12 -6.22
N HIS A 191 11.28 -17.31 -6.95
CA HIS A 191 10.60 -16.23 -7.66
C HIS A 191 10.12 -15.13 -6.69
N CYS A 192 9.58 -15.53 -5.54
CA CYS A 192 9.21 -14.61 -4.47
C CYS A 192 10.41 -13.83 -3.92
N ALA A 193 11.55 -14.50 -3.71
CA ALA A 193 12.78 -13.87 -3.23
C ALA A 193 13.39 -12.89 -4.26
N GLU A 194 13.22 -13.14 -5.56
CA GLU A 194 13.66 -12.25 -6.64
C GLU A 194 12.80 -10.98 -6.71
N GLN A 195 11.48 -11.10 -6.58
CA GLN A 195 10.54 -9.96 -6.51
C GLN A 195 10.87 -9.03 -5.34
N LEU A 196 11.30 -9.58 -4.19
CA LEU A 196 11.71 -8.79 -3.02
C LEU A 196 13.05 -8.05 -3.20
N ARG A 197 13.88 -8.45 -4.18
CA ARG A 197 15.19 -7.81 -4.46
C ARG A 197 15.15 -6.73 -5.52
N ALA A 198 14.06 -6.62 -6.28
CA ALA A 198 13.88 -5.60 -7.29
C ALA A 198 12.82 -4.60 -6.80
N PRO A 199 13.20 -3.42 -6.27
CA PRO A 199 12.24 -2.35 -6.08
C PRO A 199 11.86 -1.85 -7.48
N GLU A 200 10.59 -1.95 -7.86
CA GLU A 200 10.01 -1.06 -8.86
C GLU A 200 9.86 0.36 -8.28
#